data_AF-A0A1V5HIR0-F1
#
_entry.id   AF-A0A1V5HIR0-F1
#
_cell.length_a   1.000
_cell.length_b   1.000
_cell.length_c   1.000
_cell.angle_alpha   90.00
_cell.angle_beta   90.00
_cell.angle_gamma   90.00
#
_symmetry.space_group_name_H-M   'P 1'
#
loop_
_entity.id
_entity.type
_entity.pdbx_description
1 polymer ?
#
loop_
_entity_poly.entity_id
_entity_poly.type
_entity_poly.pdbx_seq_one_letter_code
_entity_poly.pdbx_strand_id
1 'polypeptide(L)' 'MDNASDILNYLSVNKQRLLREYHLTQIALFGSLARGEFSQKSDIDLLVEFKPETKIYTI' A
#
# COMPACT_ATOMS: atom_id res chain seq x y z
N MET A 1 9.34 5.16 -18.13
CA MET A 1 9.11 4.27 -16.98
C MET A 1 7.69 4.48 -16.56
N ASP A 2 6.91 3.39 -16.52
CA ASP A 2 5.53 3.44 -16.07
C ASP A 2 5.53 3.34 -14.55
N ASN A 3 5.48 4.50 -13.89
CA ASN A 3 5.59 4.63 -12.44
C ASN A 3 4.56 3.75 -11.69
N ALA A 4 3.40 3.47 -12.30
CA ALA A 4 2.39 2.61 -11.69
C ALA A 4 2.87 1.16 -11.55
N SER A 5 3.49 0.63 -12.60
CA SER A 5 4.09 -0.70 -12.62
C SER A 5 5.23 -0.83 -11.61
N ASP A 6 6.04 0.21 -11.45
CA ASP A 6 7.13 0.24 -10.46
C ASP A 6 6.60 0.24 -9.02
N ILE A 7 5.53 0.99 -8.73
CA ILE A 7 4.85 1.00 -7.43
C ILE A 7 4.29 -0.39 -7.11
N LEU A 8 3.58 -1.00 -8.07
CA LEU A 8 3.01 -2.34 -7.92
C LEU A 8 4.10 -3.38 -7.65
N ASN A 9 5.22 -3.30 -8.38
CA ASN A 9 6.34 -4.20 -8.20
C ASN A 9 6.99 -4.01 -6.83
N TYR A 10 7.26 -2.77 -6.42
CA TYR A 10 7.83 -2.47 -5.10
C TYR A 10 6.96 -3.02 -3.96
N LEU A 11 5.65 -2.78 -4.01
CA LEU A 11 4.71 -3.27 -3.00
C LEU A 11 4.63 -4.80 -3.00
N SER A 12 4.69 -5.43 -4.18
CA SER A 12 4.65 -6.89 -4.30
C SER A 12 5.91 -7.54 -3.74
N VAL A 13 7.10 -7.05 -4.11
CA VAL A 13 8.39 -7.56 -3.63
C VAL A 13 8.54 -7.37 -2.12
N ASN A 14 8.07 -6.22 -1.60
CA ASN A 14 8.19 -5.91 -0.17
C ASN A 14 7.01 -6.40 0.66
N LYS A 15 5.98 -7.02 0.07
CA LYS A 15 4.71 -7.33 0.74
C LYS A 15 4.93 -8.02 2.09
N GLN A 16 5.71 -9.11 2.14
CA GLN A 16 5.93 -9.83 3.39
C GLN A 16 6.68 -9.01 4.45
N ARG A 17 7.65 -8.17 4.02
CA ARG A 17 8.38 -7.28 4.92
C ARG A 17 7.43 -6.25 5.52
N LEU A 18 6.61 -5.60 4.69
CA LEU A 18 5.62 -4.62 5.12
C LEU A 18 4.61 -5.23 6.11
N LEU A 19 4.07 -6.41 5.81
CA LEU A 19 3.14 -7.09 6.70
C LEU A 19 3.76 -7.42 8.07
N ARG A 20 5.05 -7.78 8.10
CA ARG A 20 5.76 -8.07 9.36
C ARG A 20 6.09 -6.80 10.14
N GLU A 21 6.76 -5.83 9.52
CA GLU A 21 7.26 -4.62 10.19
C GLU A 21 6.13 -3.74 10.72
N TYR A 22 5.04 -3.62 9.96
CA TYR A 22 3.91 -2.78 10.32
C TYR A 22 2.76 -3.55 10.99
N HIS A 23 2.97 -4.83 11.33
CA HIS A 23 1.98 -5.67 12.01
C HIS A 23 0.65 -5.73 11.24
N LEU A 24 0.72 -5.81 9.92
CA LEU A 24 -0.45 -5.89 9.05
C LEU A 24 -0.82 -7.34 8.74
N THR A 25 -2.10 -7.61 8.56
CA THR A 25 -2.61 -8.84 7.95
C THR A 25 -2.78 -8.68 6.44
N GLN A 26 -3.15 -7.47 6.00
CA GLN A 26 -3.39 -7.17 4.59
C GLN A 26 -2.94 -5.77 4.20
N ILE A 27 -2.63 -5.62 2.92
CA ILE A 27 -2.38 -4.35 2.24
C ILE A 27 -3.01 -4.43 0.85
N ALA A 28 -3.75 -3.40 0.49
CA ALA A 28 -4.44 -3.27 -0.79
C ALA A 28 -4.26 -1.85 -1.34
N LEU A 29 -4.16 -1.75 -2.66
CA LEU A 29 -4.17 -0.48 -3.37
C LEU A 29 -5.61 -0.11 -3.70
N PHE A 30 -5.93 1.17 -3.54
CA PHE A 30 -7.20 1.72 -4.00
C PHE A 30 -6.94 3.05 -4.74
N GLY A 31 -8.01 3.79 -5.04
CA GLY A 31 -7.88 5.10 -5.64
C GLY A 31 -7.42 5.07 -7.11
N SER A 32 -6.74 6.14 -7.53
CA SER A 32 -6.39 6.38 -8.94
C SER A 32 -5.52 5.28 -9.55
N LEU A 33 -4.60 4.70 -8.78
CA LEU A 33 -3.73 3.60 -9.21
C LEU A 33 -4.53 2.33 -9.51
N ALA A 34 -5.51 2.00 -8.66
CA ALA A 34 -6.37 0.84 -8.87
C ALA A 34 -7.33 1.00 -10.07
N ARG A 35 -7.69 2.23 -10.44
CA ARG A 35 -8.57 2.53 -11.59
C ARG A 35 -7.82 2.72 -12.92
N GLY A 36 -6.49 2.73 -12.91
CA GLY A 36 -5.69 3.05 -14.10
C GLY A 36 -5.69 4.54 -14.47
N GLU A 37 -6.09 5.42 -13.55
CA GLU A 37 -6.14 6.89 -13.72
C GLU A 37 -4.92 7.58 -13.09
N PHE A 38 -3.88 6.82 -12.75
CA PHE A 38 -2.70 7.33 -12.06
C PHE A 38 -1.85 8.24 -12.95
N SER A 39 -1.33 9.31 -12.36
CA SER A 39 -0.37 10.22 -12.97
C SER A 39 0.78 10.49 -12.00
N GLN A 40 1.87 11.10 -12.47
CA GLN A 40 2.99 11.45 -11.58
C GLN A 40 2.64 12.50 -10.51
N LYS A 41 1.49 13.17 -10.63
CA LYS A 41 0.97 14.12 -9.64
C LYS A 41 -0.06 13.48 -8.70
N SER A 42 -0.39 12.20 -8.91
CA SER A 42 -1.37 11.48 -8.12
C SER A 42 -0.74 10.97 -6.82
N ASP A 43 -1.51 11.02 -5.74
CA ASP A 43 -1.16 10.36 -4.49
C ASP A 43 -1.28 8.83 -4.63
N ILE A 44 -0.68 8.11 -3.68
CA ILE A 44 -0.75 6.64 -3.59
C ILE A 44 -1.66 6.28 -2.41
N ASP A 45 -2.83 5.75 -2.73
CA ASP A 45 -3.84 5.35 -1.76
C ASP A 45 -3.68 3.88 -1.35
N LEU A 46 -3.47 3.64 -0.04
CA LEU A 46 -3.28 2.31 0.54
C LEU A 46 -4.31 2.01 1.63
N LEU A 47 -5.00 0.89 1.49
CA LEU A 47 -5.83 0.31 2.54
C LEU A 47 -5.02 -0.78 3.23
N VAL A 48 -4.98 -0.74 4.56
CA VAL A 48 -4.26 -1.73 5.36
C VAL A 48 -5.18 -2.31 6.42
N GLU A 49 -4.99 -3.59 6.70
CA GLU A 49 -5.63 -4.27 7.82
C GLU A 49 -4.55 -4.60 8.84
N PHE A 50 -4.75 -4.18 10.08
CA PHE A 50 -3.81 -4.42 11.18
C PHE A 50 -4.14 -5.73 11.90
N LYS A 51 -3.12 -6.36 12.48
CA LYS A 51 -3.33 -7.47 13.41
C LYS A 51 -4.15 -6.99 14.62
N PRO A 52 -5.02 -7.84 15.22
CA PRO A 52 -5.99 -7.45 16.25
C PRO A 52 -5.42 -6.68 17.47
N GLU A 53 -4.17 -6.90 17.83
CA GLU A 53 -3.53 -6.28 19.01
C GLU A 53 -2.65 -5.07 18.67
N THR A 54 -2.66 -4.63 17.40
CA THR A 54 -1.83 -3.50 16.97
C THR A 54 -2.42 -2.21 17.50
N LYS A 55 -1.65 -1.48 18.33
CA LYS A 55 -2.05 -0.17 18.83
C LYS A 55 -1.93 0.87 17.72
N ILE A 56 -3.06 1.48 17.37
CA ILE A 56 -3.11 2.60 16.43
C ILE A 56 -3.25 3.87 17.26
N TYR A 57 -2.41 4.86 16.98
CA TYR A 57 -2.50 6.18 17.58
C TYR A 57 -3.02 7.14 16.52
N THR A 58 -4.14 7.79 16.81
CA THR A 58 -4.66 8.90 16.01
C THR A 58 -4.06 10.19 16.54
N ILE A 59 -3.54 11.02 15.65
CA ILE A 59 -3.07 12.39 15.94
C ILE A 59 -4.25 13.36 15.98
#